data_AF-A0A8J7MMZ0-F1
#
_entry.id   AF-A0A8J7MMZ0-F1
#
_cell.length_a   1.000
_cell.length_b   1.000
_cell.length_c   1.000
_cell.angle_alpha   90.00
_cell.angle_beta   90.00
_cell.angle_gamma   90.00
#
_symmetry.space_group_name_H-M   'P 1'
#
loop_
_entity.id
_entity.type
_entity.pdbx_description
1 polymer ?
#
loop_
_entity_poly.entity_id
_entity_poly.type
_entity_poly.pdbx_seq_one_letter_code
_entity_poly.pdbx_strand_id
1 'polypeptide(L)'
;MNLKYYIKMFLAIPFLPIIYFQARAIKAKFPVLPEAEGNKGLAPSVHNRRLRVLAIGESSIAGVGVKTHEEGFTGTLARELAEFFKINVEWKVYAKRGFTAKKVEEMLVPQITEKEFDLVVVGVGGNDTFQLNNPTR
;
A
#
# COMPACT_ATOMS: atom_id res chain seq x y z
N MET A 1 29.98 16.92 9.54
CA MET A 1 29.95 15.53 9.04
C MET A 1 30.79 14.65 9.98
N ASN A 2 30.26 13.52 10.46
CA ASN A 2 30.82 12.79 11.61
C ASN A 2 31.93 11.80 11.17
N LEU A 3 33.20 12.03 11.54
CA LEU A 3 34.34 11.17 11.16
C LEU A 3 34.13 9.69 11.52
N LYS A 4 33.42 9.41 12.62
CA LYS A 4 33.06 8.05 13.04
C LYS A 4 32.14 7.34 12.03
N TYR A 5 31.31 8.08 11.30
CA TYR A 5 30.44 7.53 10.25
C TYR A 5 31.28 6.99 9.08
N TYR A 6 32.25 7.78 8.60
CA TYR A 6 33.12 7.37 7.49
C TYR A 6 33.98 6.16 7.84
N ILE A 7 34.56 6.13 9.05
CA ILE A 7 35.34 4.96 9.50
C ILE A 7 34.48 3.70 9.49
N LYS A 8 33.25 3.76 10.03
CA LYS A 8 32.31 2.62 10.00
C LYS A 8 31.92 2.21 8.57
N MET A 9 31.75 3.19 7.68
CA MET A 9 31.44 2.93 6.27
C MET A 9 32.58 2.21 5.56
N PHE A 10 33.83 2.65 5.75
CA PHE A 10 35.00 1.98 5.17
C PHE A 10 35.19 0.57 5.71
N LEU A 11 34.96 0.36 7.02
CA LEU A 11 35.00 -0.97 7.64
C LEU A 11 33.92 -1.92 7.10
N ALA A 12 32.82 -1.40 6.52
CA ALA A 12 31.77 -2.22 5.93
C ALA A 12 32.09 -2.71 4.51
N ILE A 13 33.03 -2.06 3.79
CA ILE A 13 33.35 -2.37 2.39
C ILE A 13 33.77 -3.85 2.19
N PRO A 14 34.65 -4.45 3.02
CA PRO A 14 35.05 -5.85 2.85
C PRO A 14 33.89 -6.84 2.99
N PHE A 15 32.79 -6.44 3.65
CA PHE A 15 31.61 -7.27 3.85
C PHE A 15 30.59 -7.17 2.71
N LEU A 16 30.73 -6.20 1.79
CA LEU A 16 29.80 -6.03 0.67
C LEU A 16 29.60 -7.29 -0.19
N PRO A 17 30.64 -8.09 -0.50
CA PRO A 17 30.44 -9.34 -1.25
C PRO A 17 29.54 -10.33 -0.50
N ILE A 18 29.76 -10.49 0.81
CA ILE A 18 28.97 -11.41 1.65
C ILE A 18 27.52 -10.92 1.72
N ILE A 19 27.31 -9.62 1.99
CA ILE A 19 26.00 -8.98 2.04
C ILE A 19 25.27 -9.16 0.69
N TYR A 20 25.98 -9.02 -0.44
CA TYR A 20 25.40 -9.20 -1.76
C TYR A 20 24.89 -10.63 -1.97
N PHE A 21 25.68 -11.65 -1.65
CA PHE A 21 25.25 -13.05 -1.78
C PHE A 21 24.11 -13.39 -0.82
N GLN A 22 24.14 -12.87 0.41
CA GLN A 22 23.03 -13.02 1.37
C GLN A 22 21.75 -12.36 0.88
N ALA A 23 21.82 -11.12 0.39
CA ALA A 23 20.68 -10.40 -0.15
C ALA A 23 20.07 -11.12 -1.36
N ARG A 24 20.91 -11.70 -2.24
CA ARG A 24 20.45 -12.53 -3.36
C ARG A 24 19.75 -13.79 -2.87
N ALA A 25 20.32 -14.51 -1.91
CA ALA A 25 19.71 -15.72 -1.37
C ALA A 25 18.35 -15.43 -0.71
N ILE A 26 18.24 -14.32 0.03
CA ILE A 26 16.98 -13.87 0.64
C ILE A 26 15.97 -13.53 -0.46
N LYS A 27 16.34 -12.71 -1.45
CA LYS A 27 15.44 -12.34 -2.55
C LYS A 27 14.93 -13.57 -3.33
N ALA A 28 15.78 -14.58 -3.53
CA ALA A 28 15.40 -15.81 -4.21
C ALA A 28 14.40 -16.66 -3.40
N LYS A 29 14.46 -16.61 -2.07
CA LYS A 29 13.56 -17.36 -1.17
C LYS A 29 12.31 -16.58 -0.77
N PHE A 30 12.30 -15.26 -0.90
CA PHE A 30 11.20 -14.43 -0.45
C PHE A 30 9.95 -14.70 -1.31
N PRO A 31 8.81 -15.10 -0.71
CA PRO A 31 7.62 -15.43 -1.47
C PRO A 31 7.05 -14.17 -2.15
N VAL A 32 6.70 -14.30 -3.43
CA VAL A 32 5.95 -13.27 -4.15
C VAL A 32 4.48 -13.43 -3.77
N LEU A 33 4.02 -12.63 -2.82
CA LEU A 33 2.62 -12.64 -2.42
C LEU A 33 1.74 -11.96 -3.49
N PRO A 34 0.59 -12.57 -3.87
CA PRO A 34 -0.34 -11.96 -4.80
C PRO A 34 -0.99 -10.71 -4.19
N GLU A 35 -1.49 -9.84 -5.06
CA GLU A 35 -2.42 -8.77 -4.68
C GLU A 35 -3.80 -9.37 -4.45
N ALA A 36 -4.62 -8.71 -3.65
CA ALA A 36 -5.95 -9.18 -3.33
C ALA A 36 -6.89 -9.15 -4.55
N GLU A 37 -7.79 -10.13 -4.63
CA GLU A 37 -8.82 -10.19 -5.65
C GLU A 37 -10.05 -9.33 -5.28
N GLY A 38 -10.84 -8.95 -6.29
CA GLY A 38 -12.10 -8.23 -6.11
C GLY A 38 -11.93 -6.78 -5.68
N ASN A 39 -11.83 -5.85 -6.62
CA ASN A 39 -11.51 -4.45 -6.33
C ASN A 39 -12.70 -3.59 -5.84
N LYS A 40 -13.86 -4.18 -5.59
CA LYS A 40 -15.06 -3.49 -5.11
C LYS A 40 -15.90 -4.40 -4.25
N GLY A 41 -16.72 -3.82 -3.38
CA GLY A 41 -17.72 -4.54 -2.62
C GLY A 41 -18.60 -3.61 -1.80
N LEU A 42 -19.40 -4.23 -0.93
CA LEU A 42 -20.38 -3.55 -0.08
C LEU A 42 -20.36 -4.18 1.31
N ALA A 43 -20.20 -3.37 2.35
CA ALA A 43 -20.51 -3.77 3.72
C ALA A 43 -21.96 -3.32 4.03
N PRO A 44 -22.92 -4.26 4.13
CA PRO A 44 -24.33 -3.91 4.25
C PRO A 44 -24.70 -3.47 5.67
N SER A 45 -25.72 -2.62 5.77
CA SER A 45 -26.41 -2.27 7.02
C SER A 45 -27.91 -2.18 6.79
N VAL A 46 -28.69 -2.26 7.87
CA VAL A 46 -30.15 -2.25 7.89
C VAL A 46 -30.74 -0.91 7.40
N HIS A 47 -29.99 0.19 7.50
CA HIS A 47 -30.50 1.52 7.15
C HIS A 47 -30.19 1.91 5.69
N ASN A 48 -31.06 2.73 5.09
CA ASN A 48 -30.96 3.15 3.69
C ASN A 48 -29.89 4.24 3.42
N ARG A 49 -29.13 4.67 4.44
CA ARG A 49 -28.01 5.60 4.25
C ARG A 49 -26.82 4.84 3.69
N ARG A 50 -26.01 5.49 2.86
CA ARG A 50 -24.79 4.93 2.28
C ARG A 50 -23.60 5.87 2.40
N LEU A 51 -22.41 5.29 2.45
CA LEU A 51 -21.12 5.93 2.35
C LEU A 51 -20.33 5.26 1.22
N ARG A 52 -19.75 6.04 0.32
CA ARG A 52 -18.91 5.56 -0.78
C ARG A 52 -17.45 5.84 -0.48
N VAL A 53 -16.69 4.77 -0.29
CA VAL A 53 -15.27 4.80 0.06
C VAL A 53 -14.43 4.45 -1.16
N LEU A 54 -13.55 5.36 -1.54
CA LEU A 54 -12.53 5.12 -2.56
C LEU A 54 -11.16 4.95 -1.88
N ALA A 55 -10.57 3.77 -1.96
CA ALA A 55 -9.23 3.53 -1.45
C ALA A 55 -8.22 3.52 -2.60
N ILE A 56 -7.15 4.30 -2.47
CA ILE A 56 -6.06 4.36 -3.45
C ILE A 56 -4.72 4.14 -2.75
N GLY A 57 -3.81 3.37 -3.36
CA GLY A 57 -2.50 3.21 -2.74
C GLY A 57 -1.55 2.19 -3.36
N GLU A 58 -0.59 1.79 -2.55
CA GLU A 58 0.46 0.82 -2.90
C GLU A 58 0.14 -0.59 -2.36
N SER A 59 1.17 -1.36 -1.97
CA SER A 59 1.09 -2.73 -1.48
C SER A 59 0.07 -2.96 -0.35
N SER A 60 0.00 -2.06 0.64
CA SER A 60 -0.89 -2.23 1.80
C SER A 60 -2.36 -2.09 1.44
N ILE A 61 -2.69 -1.16 0.52
CA ILE A 61 -4.06 -1.00 0.01
C ILE A 61 -4.38 -2.07 -1.05
N ALA A 62 -3.38 -2.51 -1.82
CA ALA A 62 -3.48 -3.62 -2.76
C ALA A 62 -3.75 -4.98 -2.09
N GLY A 63 -3.72 -5.05 -0.75
CA GLY A 63 -4.03 -6.25 0.01
C GLY A 63 -3.02 -7.38 -0.22
N VAL A 64 -1.73 -7.05 -0.38
CA VAL A 64 -0.70 -8.07 -0.59
C VAL A 64 -0.67 -9.04 0.60
N GLY A 65 -0.94 -10.31 0.35
CA GLY A 65 -0.94 -11.37 1.37
C GLY A 65 -2.31 -11.76 1.93
N VAL A 66 -3.41 -11.10 1.51
CA VAL A 66 -4.79 -11.57 1.74
C VAL A 66 -5.41 -12.06 0.44
N LYS A 67 -6.49 -12.85 0.51
CA LYS A 67 -7.11 -13.43 -0.69
C LYS A 67 -7.95 -12.39 -1.45
N THR A 68 -8.76 -11.61 -0.74
CA THR A 68 -9.66 -10.62 -1.34
C THR A 68 -9.58 -9.26 -0.62
N HIS A 69 -9.98 -8.18 -1.29
CA HIS A 69 -10.01 -6.87 -0.64
C HIS A 69 -11.05 -6.79 0.49
N GLU A 70 -12.04 -7.69 0.52
CA GLU A 70 -13.00 -7.85 1.63
C GLU A 70 -12.30 -8.26 2.94
N GLU A 71 -11.30 -9.13 2.84
CA GLU A 71 -10.45 -9.56 3.96
C GLU A 71 -9.32 -8.56 4.26
N GLY A 72 -8.99 -7.71 3.29
CA GLY A 72 -7.94 -6.71 3.39
C GLY A 72 -8.33 -5.47 4.18
N PHE A 73 -7.45 -4.46 4.12
CA PHE A 73 -7.63 -3.19 4.81
C PHE A 73 -8.95 -2.49 4.44
N THR A 74 -9.23 -2.32 3.14
CA THR A 74 -10.42 -1.57 2.67
C THR A 74 -11.73 -2.25 3.04
N GLY A 75 -11.83 -3.57 2.86
CA GLY A 75 -13.02 -4.33 3.23
C GLY A 75 -13.26 -4.34 4.74
N THR A 76 -12.19 -4.48 5.53
CA THR A 76 -12.28 -4.37 6.99
C THR A 76 -12.70 -2.98 7.43
N LEU A 77 -12.08 -1.92 6.89
CA LEU A 77 -12.49 -0.54 7.16
C LEU A 77 -13.97 -0.31 6.81
N ALA A 78 -14.44 -0.80 5.67
CA ALA A 78 -15.82 -0.66 5.26
C ALA A 78 -16.79 -1.36 6.24
N ARG A 79 -16.43 -2.54 6.73
CA ARG A 79 -17.18 -3.28 7.75
C ARG A 79 -17.27 -2.51 9.06
N GLU A 80 -16.13 -2.03 9.57
CA GLU A 80 -16.08 -1.25 10.82
C GLU A 80 -16.90 0.05 10.71
N LEU A 81 -16.81 0.75 9.57
CA LEU A 81 -17.61 1.95 9.31
C LEU A 81 -19.12 1.63 9.23
N ALA A 82 -19.48 0.54 8.56
CA ALA A 82 -20.88 0.10 8.45
C ALA A 82 -21.46 -0.23 9.82
N GLU A 83 -20.69 -0.95 10.66
CA GLU A 83 -21.08 -1.33 12.00
C GLU A 83 -21.17 -0.14 12.95
N PHE A 84 -20.23 0.80 12.87
CA PHE A 84 -20.18 1.96 13.75
C PHE A 84 -21.30 2.96 13.44
N PHE A 85 -21.47 3.34 12.16
CA PHE A 85 -22.45 4.33 11.74
C PHE A 85 -23.83 3.74 11.43
N LYS A 86 -23.94 2.41 11.39
CA LYS A 86 -25.16 1.69 10.96
C LYS A 86 -25.59 2.10 9.55
N ILE A 87 -24.67 2.28 8.62
CA ILE A 87 -24.94 2.65 7.21
C ILE A 87 -24.34 1.63 6.24
N ASN A 88 -24.84 1.59 5.01
CA ASN A 88 -24.20 0.81 3.95
C ASN A 88 -22.88 1.45 3.55
N VAL A 89 -21.82 0.67 3.38
CA VAL A 89 -20.52 1.18 2.92
C VAL A 89 -20.13 0.49 1.63
N GLU A 90 -20.32 1.20 0.52
CA GLU A 90 -19.83 0.81 -0.80
C GLU A 90 -18.35 1.17 -0.87
N TRP A 91 -17.50 0.25 -1.32
CA TRP A 91 -16.07 0.51 -1.40
C TRP A 91 -15.47 0.05 -2.72
N LYS A 92 -14.43 0.77 -3.14
CA LYS A 92 -13.67 0.53 -4.37
C LYS A 92 -12.18 0.72 -4.09
N VAL A 93 -11.34 -0.10 -4.70
CA VAL A 93 -9.88 -0.07 -4.53
C VAL A 93 -9.18 0.18 -5.87
N TYR A 94 -8.27 1.14 -5.87
CA TYR A 94 -7.27 1.40 -6.91
C TYR A 94 -5.88 1.32 -6.30
N ALA A 95 -5.27 0.14 -6.31
CA ALA A 95 -3.95 -0.02 -5.70
C ALA A 95 -3.07 -1.00 -6.47
N LYS A 96 -1.76 -0.79 -6.35
CA LYS A 96 -0.77 -1.67 -6.98
C LYS A 96 0.47 -1.82 -6.12
N ARG A 97 0.93 -3.06 -5.94
CA ARG A 97 2.16 -3.35 -5.19
C ARG A 97 3.37 -2.71 -5.85
N GLY A 98 4.30 -2.22 -5.04
CA GLY A 98 5.55 -1.63 -5.52
C GLY A 98 5.40 -0.26 -6.21
N PHE A 99 4.23 0.36 -6.17
CA PHE A 99 4.06 1.73 -6.63
C PHE A 99 4.56 2.70 -5.56
N THR A 100 5.23 3.77 -5.99
CA THR A 100 5.51 4.95 -5.18
C THR A 100 4.32 5.91 -5.23
N ALA A 101 4.29 6.92 -4.37
CA ALA A 101 3.28 7.97 -4.41
C ALA A 101 3.14 8.59 -5.82
N LYS A 102 4.28 8.88 -6.47
CA LYS A 102 4.32 9.38 -7.85
C LYS A 102 3.67 8.42 -8.86
N LYS A 103 3.95 7.11 -8.77
CA LYS A 103 3.33 6.12 -9.68
C LYS A 103 1.84 5.97 -9.42
N VAL A 104 1.40 6.06 -8.16
CA VAL A 104 -0.02 6.06 -7.83
C VAL A 104 -0.73 7.25 -8.48
N GLU A 105 -0.15 8.44 -8.36
CA GLU A 105 -0.65 9.65 -9.03
C GLU A 105 -0.73 9.48 -10.55
N GLU A 106 0.37 9.11 -11.20
CA GLU A 106 0.45 9.08 -12.67
C GLU A 106 -0.36 7.92 -13.29
N MET A 107 -0.47 6.78 -12.60
CA MET A 107 -0.97 5.55 -13.19
C MET A 107 -2.32 5.08 -12.63
N LEU A 108 -2.66 5.40 -11.37
CA LEU A 108 -3.90 4.91 -10.74
C LEU A 108 -4.97 6.00 -10.67
N VAL A 109 -4.61 7.24 -10.36
CA VAL A 109 -5.59 8.35 -10.29
C VAL A 109 -6.36 8.51 -11.61
N PRO A 110 -5.74 8.45 -12.80
CA PRO A 110 -6.47 8.55 -14.07
C PRO A 110 -7.42 7.38 -14.35
N GLN A 111 -7.30 6.26 -13.62
CA GLN A 111 -8.17 5.09 -13.80
C GLN A 111 -9.44 5.17 -12.94
N ILE A 112 -9.56 6.14 -12.03
CA ILE A 112 -10.75 6.33 -11.21
C ILE A 112 -11.90 6.74 -12.12
N THR A 113 -12.96 5.93 -12.12
CA THR A 113 -14.14 6.15 -12.98
C THR A 113 -15.33 6.71 -12.19
N GLU A 114 -15.27 6.58 -10.87
CA GLU A 114 -16.26 7.02 -9.92
C GLU A 114 -16.30 8.55 -9.90
N LYS A 115 -17.49 9.10 -10.14
CA LYS A 115 -17.71 10.56 -10.13
C LYS A 115 -18.05 11.11 -8.75
N GLU A 116 -18.46 10.22 -7.84
CA GLU A 116 -18.91 10.59 -6.50
C GLU A 116 -18.33 9.60 -5.48
N PHE A 117 -17.73 10.16 -4.45
CA PHE A 117 -17.22 9.46 -3.28
C PHE A 117 -17.40 10.38 -2.07
N ASP A 118 -17.64 9.79 -0.91
CA ASP A 118 -17.87 10.52 0.33
C ASP A 118 -16.62 10.48 1.23
N LEU A 119 -15.75 9.47 1.03
CA LEU A 119 -14.46 9.32 1.70
C LEU A 119 -13.42 8.78 0.72
N VAL A 120 -12.24 9.42 0.70
CA VAL A 120 -11.06 8.90 0.00
C VAL A 120 -10.01 8.49 1.02
N VAL A 121 -9.50 7.27 0.91
CA VAL A 121 -8.41 6.75 1.74
C VAL A 121 -7.17 6.58 0.88
N VAL A 122 -6.11 7.30 1.23
CA VAL A 122 -4.84 7.27 0.49
C VAL A 122 -3.79 6.57 1.35
N GLY A 123 -3.28 5.43 0.87
CA GLY A 123 -2.20 4.68 1.53
C GLY A 123 -0.97 4.57 0.62
N VAL A 124 -0.04 5.50 0.76
CA VAL A 124 1.20 5.58 -0.05
C VAL A 124 2.40 5.98 0.82
N GLY A 125 3.61 5.88 0.25
CA GLY A 125 4.83 6.42 0.84
C GLY A 125 5.80 5.36 1.37
N GLY A 126 5.33 4.12 1.61
CA GLY A 126 6.20 3.04 2.07
C GLY A 126 7.31 2.75 1.07
N ASN A 127 6.98 2.61 -0.21
CA ASN A 127 7.98 2.39 -1.24
C ASN A 127 8.89 3.61 -1.50
N ASP A 128 8.39 4.81 -1.25
CA ASP A 128 9.16 6.05 -1.39
C ASP A 128 10.31 6.13 -0.37
N THR A 129 10.15 5.53 0.83
CA THR A 129 11.23 5.48 1.84
C THR A 129 12.41 4.60 1.46
N PHE A 130 12.22 3.65 0.54
CA PHE A 130 13.31 2.79 0.06
C PHE A 130 14.16 3.47 -1.02
N GLN A 131 13.77 4.66 -1.47
CA GLN A 131 14.54 5.42 -2.43
C GLN A 131 15.49 6.39 -1.71
N LEU A 132 16.69 6.56 -2.25
CA LEU A 132 17.61 7.60 -1.82
C LEU A 132 17.12 8.93 -2.39
N ASN A 133 16.15 9.53 -1.71
CA ASN A 133 15.64 10.85 -2.04
C ASN A 133 16.50 11.93 -1.38
N ASN A 134 16.72 13.04 -2.09
CA ASN A 134 17.39 14.21 -1.50
C ASN A 134 16.40 14.90 -0.54
N PRO A 135 16.74 15.12 0.74
CA PRO A 135 15.87 15.79 1.72
C PRO A 135 15.51 17.24 1.35
N THR A 136 16.18 17.86 0.37
CA THR A 136 15.87 19.23 -0.08
C THR A 136 14.97 19.28 -1.31
N ARG A 137 14.37 18.16 -1.73
CA ARG A 137 13.46 18.11 -2.87
C ARG A 137 12.03 17.82 -2.43
#